data_AF-A0A2V5NZK1-F1
#
_entry.id   AF-A0A2V5NZK1-F1
#
_cell.length_a   1.000
_cell.length_b   1.000
_cell.length_c   1.000
_cell.angle_alpha   90.00
_cell.angle_beta   90.00
_cell.angle_gamma   90.00
#
_symmetry.space_group_name_H-M   'P 1'
#
loop_
_entity.id
_entity.type
_entity.pdbx_description
1 polymer ?
#
loop_
_entity_poly.entity_id
_entity_poly.type
_entity_poly.pdbx_seq_one_letter_code
_entity_poly.pdbx_strand_id
1 'polypeptide(L)'
;MTKARLLRLTSVLLAPWLAAGLVRAADKPVSYYQDLLPVFKRSCNGCHHPGKLKGQLDLTTYAAFKKSGKHGPAFVAGDPPASTIMEEISGDEPS
;
A
#
# COMPACT_ATOMS: atom_id res chain seq x y z
N MET A 1 16.32 -40.50 56.27
CA MET A 1 16.76 -40.20 54.89
C MET A 1 16.06 -41.23 54.01
N THR A 2 15.16 -40.96 53.07
CA THR A 2 15.09 -39.94 52.02
C THR A 2 13.63 -39.64 51.64
N LYS A 3 13.47 -38.53 50.92
CA LYS A 3 12.27 -37.71 50.74
C LYS A 3 11.21 -38.30 49.80
N ALA A 4 9.96 -37.89 50.06
CA ALA A 4 8.77 -38.10 49.27
C ALA A 4 8.89 -37.71 47.78
N ARG A 5 8.16 -38.42 46.91
CA ARG A 5 7.76 -37.96 45.58
C ARG A 5 6.24 -38.01 45.48
N LEU A 6 5.59 -36.88 45.78
CA LEU A 6 4.25 -36.60 45.30
C LEU A 6 4.34 -36.38 43.79
N LEU A 7 3.76 -37.28 42.99
CA LEU A 7 3.57 -37.05 41.56
C LEU A 7 2.32 -36.20 41.37
N ARG A 8 2.50 -35.07 40.70
CA ARG A 8 1.54 -33.97 40.55
C ARG A 8 0.33 -34.40 39.72
N LEU A 9 -0.88 -34.24 40.28
CA LEU A 9 -2.10 -33.99 39.51
C LEU A 9 -1.91 -32.70 38.70
N THR A 10 -2.34 -32.68 37.43
CA THR A 10 -3.17 -31.61 36.83
C THR A 10 -3.28 -31.78 35.31
N SER A 11 -4.50 -32.14 34.87
CA SER A 11 -5.24 -31.61 33.73
C SER A 11 -4.45 -31.24 32.45
N VAL A 12 -4.43 -32.14 31.47
CA VAL A 12 -4.12 -31.80 30.06
C VAL A 12 -5.46 -31.68 29.31
N LEU A 13 -6.18 -30.59 29.55
CA LEU A 13 -7.39 -30.24 28.80
C LEU A 13 -7.43 -28.71 28.63
N LEU A 14 -6.54 -28.16 27.82
CA LEU A 14 -6.65 -26.80 27.28
C LEU A 14 -5.74 -26.67 26.06
N ALA A 15 -6.32 -26.84 24.87
CA ALA A 15 -6.08 -25.97 23.71
C ALA A 15 -6.59 -26.62 22.41
N PRO A 16 -7.78 -26.21 21.94
CA PRO A 16 -7.92 -26.03 20.50
C PRO A 16 -8.51 -24.64 20.20
N TRP A 17 -7.99 -23.59 20.86
CA TRP A 17 -8.44 -22.21 20.63
C TRP A 17 -7.34 -21.30 20.07
N LEU A 18 -6.19 -21.87 19.66
CA LEU A 18 -5.06 -21.13 19.07
C LEU A 18 -5.06 -21.07 17.53
N ALA A 19 -6.06 -21.66 16.85
CA ALA A 19 -6.07 -21.74 15.39
C ALA A 19 -6.90 -20.63 14.69
N ALA A 20 -7.60 -19.76 15.43
CA ALA A 20 -8.54 -18.79 14.83
C ALA A 20 -7.91 -17.48 14.30
N GLY A 21 -6.59 -17.33 14.34
CA GLY A 21 -5.93 -16.03 14.12
C GLY A 21 -5.36 -15.73 12.73
N LEU A 22 -5.47 -16.61 11.73
CA LEU A 22 -4.72 -16.49 10.47
C LEU A 22 -5.55 -16.14 9.23
N VAL A 23 -6.80 -15.68 9.39
CA VAL A 23 -7.54 -15.15 8.23
C VAL A 23 -7.14 -13.69 8.02
N ARG A 24 -6.20 -13.46 7.09
CA ARG A 24 -5.89 -12.10 6.63
C ARG A 24 -7.10 -11.58 5.86
N ALA A 25 -7.74 -10.53 6.37
CA ALA A 25 -8.79 -9.86 5.63
C ALA A 25 -8.26 -9.44 4.26
N ALA A 26 -9.03 -9.70 3.20
CA ALA A 26 -8.67 -9.22 1.88
C ALA A 26 -8.62 -7.69 1.91
N ASP A 27 -7.53 -7.13 1.38
CA ASP A 27 -7.39 -5.69 1.25
C ASP A 27 -8.53 -5.18 0.34
N LYS A 28 -9.23 -4.13 0.81
CA LYS A 28 -10.32 -3.53 0.04
C LYS A 28 -9.78 -3.01 -1.30
N PRO A 29 -10.55 -3.09 -2.40
CA PRO A 29 -10.10 -2.54 -3.67
C PRO A 29 -9.87 -1.03 -3.56
N VAL A 30 -8.75 -0.57 -4.11
CA VAL A 30 -8.39 0.86 -4.16
C VAL A 30 -9.15 1.54 -5.30
N SER A 31 -9.80 2.66 -4.99
CA SER A 31 -10.52 3.52 -5.91
C SER A 31 -9.68 4.74 -6.27
N TYR A 32 -9.45 4.95 -7.58
CA TYR A 32 -8.75 6.15 -8.04
C TYR A 32 -9.46 7.43 -7.56
N TYR A 33 -10.79 7.49 -7.63
CA TYR A 33 -11.54 8.69 -7.30
C TYR A 33 -11.59 8.95 -5.78
N GLN A 34 -11.77 7.89 -4.97
CA GLN A 34 -11.93 8.04 -3.53
C GLN A 34 -10.58 8.10 -2.80
N ASP A 35 -9.58 7.36 -3.25
CA ASP A 35 -8.32 7.19 -2.52
C ASP A 35 -7.16 7.99 -3.13
N LEU A 36 -7.03 8.02 -4.46
CA LEU A 36 -5.88 8.66 -5.11
C LEU A 36 -6.11 10.14 -5.45
N LEU A 37 -7.25 10.49 -6.03
CA LEU A 37 -7.54 11.84 -6.48
C LEU A 37 -7.46 12.89 -5.36
N PRO A 38 -7.88 12.63 -4.09
CA PRO A 38 -7.69 13.58 -3.01
C PRO A 38 -6.21 13.85 -2.68
N VAL A 39 -5.35 12.84 -2.82
CA VAL A 39 -3.89 12.98 -2.63
C VAL A 39 -3.31 13.84 -3.75
N PHE A 40 -3.64 13.54 -5.01
CA PHE A 40 -3.16 14.32 -6.15
C PHE A 40 -3.66 15.76 -6.13
N LYS A 41 -4.90 16.00 -5.71
CA LYS A 41 -5.42 17.37 -5.53
C LYS A 41 -4.63 18.18 -4.51
N ARG A 42 -4.17 17.55 -3.43
CA ARG A 42 -3.44 18.22 -2.35
C ARG A 42 -2.02 18.60 -2.75
N SER A 43 -1.33 17.71 -3.47
CA SER A 43 0.12 17.83 -3.63
C SER A 43 0.62 17.94 -5.08
N CYS A 44 -0.17 17.53 -6.08
CA CYS A 44 0.33 17.34 -7.45
C CYS A 44 -0.41 18.21 -8.49
N ASN A 45 -1.73 18.35 -8.34
CA ASN A 45 -2.58 19.02 -9.33
C ASN A 45 -2.39 20.54 -9.38
N GLY A 46 -1.52 21.14 -8.56
CA GLY A 46 -1.06 22.51 -8.76
C GLY A 46 -0.16 22.67 -9.99
N CYS A 47 0.45 21.57 -10.49
CA CYS A 47 1.31 21.56 -11.67
C CYS A 47 1.03 20.43 -12.67
N HIS A 48 0.17 19.47 -12.34
CA HIS A 48 -0.16 18.30 -13.17
C HIS A 48 -1.66 18.25 -13.49
N HIS A 49 -2.11 19.19 -14.33
CA HIS A 49 -3.50 19.31 -14.74
C HIS A 49 -3.61 19.91 -16.16
N PRO A 50 -4.77 19.88 -16.84
CA PRO A 50 -4.87 20.35 -18.22
C PRO A 50 -4.46 21.81 -18.45
N GLY A 51 -4.60 22.67 -17.43
CA GLY A 51 -4.20 24.08 -17.49
C GLY A 51 -2.71 24.33 -17.22
N LYS A 52 -1.99 23.36 -16.67
CA LYS A 52 -0.55 23.39 -16.42
C LYS A 52 -0.04 21.96 -16.35
N LEU A 53 0.66 21.53 -17.40
CA LEU A 53 0.97 20.13 -17.66
C LEU A 53 2.47 19.85 -17.51
N LYS A 54 3.03 20.07 -16.31
CA LYS A 54 4.46 19.83 -16.06
C LYS A 54 4.77 18.36 -16.34
N GLY A 55 5.89 18.08 -17.02
CA GLY A 55 6.24 16.71 -17.42
C GLY A 55 5.23 16.03 -18.34
N GLN A 56 4.32 16.78 -18.99
CA GLN A 56 3.25 16.26 -19.85
C GLN A 56 2.31 15.26 -19.14
N LEU A 57 2.15 15.39 -17.82
CA LEU A 57 1.37 14.47 -16.99
C LEU A 57 0.12 15.17 -16.42
N ASP A 58 -1.04 14.52 -16.58
CA ASP A 58 -2.33 14.94 -16.03
C ASP A 58 -2.84 13.89 -15.01
N LEU A 59 -3.01 14.33 -13.76
CA LEU A 59 -3.44 13.51 -12.62
C LEU A 59 -4.88 13.81 -12.19
N THR A 60 -5.69 14.46 -13.04
CA THR A 60 -7.07 14.83 -12.71
C THR A 60 -8.08 13.72 -12.96
N THR A 61 -7.75 12.75 -13.81
CA THR A 61 -8.60 11.60 -14.12
C THR A 61 -7.77 10.32 -14.27
N TYR A 62 -8.37 9.16 -13.99
CA TYR A 62 -7.69 7.87 -14.18
C TYR A 62 -7.30 7.63 -15.65
N ALA A 63 -8.14 8.06 -16.59
CA ALA A 63 -7.87 7.94 -18.01
C ALA A 63 -6.65 8.78 -18.45
N ALA A 64 -6.49 9.98 -17.88
CA ALA A 64 -5.34 10.82 -18.12
C ALA A 64 -4.09 10.30 -17.40
N PHE A 65 -4.22 9.85 -16.15
CA PHE A 65 -3.11 9.28 -15.37
C PHE A 65 -2.51 8.03 -16.03
N LYS A 66 -3.36 7.21 -16.68
CA LYS A 66 -2.92 6.04 -17.45
C LYS A 66 -2.11 6.41 -18.69
N LYS A 67 -2.27 7.63 -19.22
CA LYS A 67 -1.47 8.08 -20.36
C LYS A 67 -0.07 8.43 -19.89
N SER A 68 0.92 8.08 -20.70
CA SER A 68 2.32 8.39 -20.45
C SER A 68 2.58 9.90 -20.41
N GLY A 69 3.46 10.31 -19.50
CA GLY A 69 4.04 11.65 -19.49
C GLY A 69 5.27 11.72 -20.40
N LYS A 70 6.03 12.81 -20.26
CA LYS A 70 7.25 13.09 -21.04
C LYS A 70 8.29 11.97 -20.97
N HIS A 71 8.34 11.25 -19.84
CA HIS A 71 9.36 10.25 -19.54
C HIS A 71 8.83 8.81 -19.64
N GLY A 72 7.63 8.61 -20.20
CA GLY A 72 6.97 7.30 -20.25
C GLY A 72 5.78 7.20 -19.30
N PRO A 73 5.24 5.99 -19.06
CA PRO A 73 4.08 5.78 -18.22
C PRO A 73 4.36 6.20 -16.77
N ALA A 74 3.47 6.99 -16.18
CA ALA A 74 3.63 7.41 -14.78
C ALA A 74 3.53 6.22 -13.80
N PHE A 75 2.79 5.17 -14.17
CA PHE A 75 2.71 3.94 -13.41
C PHE A 75 2.59 2.71 -14.33
N VAL A 76 3.05 1.57 -13.83
CA VAL A 76 2.89 0.24 -14.42
C VAL A 76 1.99 -0.58 -13.52
N ALA A 77 0.86 -1.06 -14.06
CA ALA A 77 -0.12 -1.79 -13.26
C ALA A 77 0.47 -3.10 -12.72
N GLY A 78 0.42 -3.27 -11.39
CA GLY A 78 0.97 -4.45 -10.71
C GLY A 78 2.47 -4.42 -10.46
N ASP A 79 3.18 -3.37 -10.93
CA ASP A 79 4.63 -3.24 -10.78
C ASP A 79 5.00 -1.84 -10.24
N PRO A 80 4.90 -1.63 -8.91
CA PRO A 80 5.30 -0.37 -8.28
C PRO A 80 6.78 -0.02 -8.52
N PRO A 81 7.76 -0.95 -8.45
CA PRO A 81 9.15 -0.65 -8.78
C PRO A 81 9.38 -0.12 -10.20
N ALA A 82 8.61 -0.58 -11.19
CA ALA A 82 8.68 -0.07 -12.57
C ALA A 82 7.89 1.22 -12.81
N SER A 83 7.23 1.77 -11.78
CA SER A 83 6.37 2.96 -11.89
C SER A 83 7.15 4.24 -11.55
N THR A 84 7.36 5.14 -12.51
CA THR A 84 8.11 6.40 -12.28
C THR A 84 7.51 7.25 -11.16
N ILE A 85 6.18 7.27 -10.98
CA ILE A 85 5.58 8.00 -9.86
C ILE A 85 6.08 7.52 -8.48
N MET A 86 6.46 6.25 -8.35
CA MET A 86 6.98 5.71 -7.09
C MET A 86 8.38 6.24 -6.79
N GLU A 87 9.22 6.40 -7.82
CA GLU A 87 10.53 7.03 -7.72
C GLU A 87 10.40 8.50 -7.28
N GLU A 88 9.50 9.25 -7.93
CA GLU A 88 9.31 10.68 -7.66
C GLU A 88 8.78 10.98 -6.24
N ILE A 89 7.99 10.07 -5.64
CA ILE A 89 7.40 10.29 -4.30
C ILE A 89 8.14 9.58 -3.16
N SER A 90 9.01 8.62 -3.48
CA SER A 90 9.72 7.82 -2.47
C SER A 90 11.24 7.99 -2.53
N GLY A 91 11.77 8.70 -3.52
CA GLY A 91 13.18 9.02 -3.65
C GLY A 91 13.67 10.00 -2.60
N ASP A 92 14.99 10.08 -2.45
CA ASP A 92 15.63 11.09 -1.61
C ASP A 92 15.25 12.50 -2.10
N GLU A 93 15.10 13.46 -1.18
CA GLU A 93 14.84 14.85 -1.56
C GLU A 93 15.94 15.33 -2.52
N PRO A 94 15.59 15.84 -3.71
CA PRO A 94 16.57 16.40 -4.62
C PRO A 94 17.16 17.68 -3.99
N SER A 95 18.48 17.77 -3.98
CA SER A 95 19.26 18.94 -3.52
C SER A 95 18.90 20.23 -4.25
#